data_AF-A0A511FCH2-F1
#
_entry.id   AF-A0A511FCH2-F1
#
_cell.length_a   1.000
_cell.length_b   1.000
_cell.length_c   1.000
_cell.angle_alpha   90.00
_cell.angle_beta   90.00
_cell.angle_gamma   90.00
#
_symmetry.space_group_name_H-M   'P 1'
#
loop_
_entity.id
_entity.type
_entity.pdbx_description
1 polymer ?
#
loop_
_entity_poly.entity_id
_entity_poly.type
_entity_poly.pdbx_seq_one_letter_code
_entity_poly.pdbx_strand_id
1 'polypeptide(L)'
;MNDPQNPTTREQDAQETAVDAQQAERDAQRVADDVVARVLARAGTAVHEGATVHTAHDGEQLDLEERTSLRRVANLSTELQDVTEVEYRQLRLERVVLVGLWGSGTQESAEISLRELAALAETAGSEVLDGLLQRRHTPDPGTYLGSGKAAELAGVVAAVGADTVVVDGELAPSQRRALEDVVKVKVVDRTALILDIFAQHAKSREGKAQVELAQLEYLLPRLRGWGESMSRQAGGQVGGAGAGMGSRGPGETKIELDRRRIRNRMAKLRREIAAMEPARQTKRASRKKNAIPSVAIAGYTNAGKSSLLNRLTDAGVLVENALFATLDPTVRRAQAADGRVYTLADTVGFVRNLPHQLVEAFRSTLEEVADADLVLHVVDASHPDPEGQIAAVRHVFADIPGAMDVPEIIVLNKADLAEPEALARLRSREHGAVVVSAHTGEGVDALQAVIADQLPRPGVTVDVVIPYDRGDLVHRVHETGEIDAEEHTPHGTALRGRVDAGLASELTAAAVQVR
;
A
#
# COMPACT_ATOMS: atom_id res chain seq x y z
N MET A 1 -9.45 -66.43 35.20
CA MET A 1 -8.74 -65.29 35.82
C MET A 1 -9.10 -64.06 35.01
N ASN A 2 -10.14 -63.34 35.44
CA ASN A 2 -10.50 -62.03 34.93
C ASN A 2 -10.54 -61.14 36.18
N ASP A 3 -9.63 -60.18 36.28
CA ASP A 3 -9.66 -59.14 37.31
C ASP A 3 -10.26 -57.87 36.71
N PRO A 4 -11.18 -57.17 37.40
CA PRO A 4 -11.96 -56.10 36.82
C PRO A 4 -11.17 -54.78 36.80
N GLN A 5 -11.49 -53.98 35.79
CA GLN A 5 -10.95 -52.66 35.49
C GLN A 5 -10.98 -51.74 36.72
N ASN A 6 -9.82 -51.17 37.05
CA ASN A 6 -9.68 -50.13 38.05
C ASN A 6 -10.15 -48.78 37.44
N PRO A 7 -11.23 -48.16 37.92
CA PRO A 7 -11.77 -46.92 37.35
C PRO A 7 -10.88 -45.69 37.60
N THR A 8 -9.94 -45.76 38.56
CA THR A 8 -9.10 -44.61 38.94
C THR A 8 -8.05 -44.23 37.91
N THR A 9 -7.57 -45.18 37.08
CA THR A 9 -6.48 -44.89 36.13
C THR A 9 -6.94 -44.07 34.92
N ARG A 10 -8.19 -44.26 34.47
CA ARG A 10 -8.76 -43.47 33.36
C ARG A 10 -9.15 -42.05 33.76
N GLU A 11 -9.54 -41.84 35.01
CA GLU A 11 -9.82 -40.49 35.52
C GLU A 11 -8.51 -39.72 35.80
N GLN A 12 -7.45 -40.41 36.22
CA GLN A 12 -6.12 -39.82 36.40
C GLN A 12 -5.47 -39.44 35.06
N ASP A 13 -5.48 -40.33 34.05
CA ASP A 13 -4.94 -40.02 32.71
C ASP A 13 -5.70 -38.87 32.03
N ALA A 14 -7.03 -38.77 32.23
CA ALA A 14 -7.86 -37.69 31.70
C ALA A 14 -7.67 -36.35 32.44
N GLN A 15 -7.38 -36.38 33.74
CA GLN A 15 -7.02 -35.20 34.51
C GLN A 15 -5.59 -34.72 34.17
N GLU A 16 -4.65 -35.64 33.96
CA GLU A 16 -3.26 -35.31 33.61
C GLU A 16 -3.17 -34.69 32.20
N THR A 17 -3.89 -35.24 31.21
CA THR A 17 -3.99 -34.63 29.86
C THR A 17 -4.74 -33.30 29.85
N ALA A 18 -5.72 -33.08 30.72
CA ALA A 18 -6.41 -31.80 30.84
C ALA A 18 -5.54 -30.73 31.52
N VAL A 19 -4.72 -31.12 32.50
CA VAL A 19 -3.76 -30.23 33.18
C VAL A 19 -2.61 -29.88 32.23
N ASP A 20 -2.09 -30.83 31.45
CA ASP A 20 -1.05 -30.57 30.44
C ASP A 20 -1.55 -29.66 29.31
N ALA A 21 -2.81 -29.82 28.88
CA ALA A 21 -3.43 -28.93 27.90
C ALA A 21 -3.61 -27.51 28.47
N GLN A 22 -4.07 -27.37 29.71
CA GLN A 22 -4.19 -26.08 30.39
C GLN A 22 -2.83 -25.43 30.68
N GLN A 23 -1.79 -26.22 30.95
CA GLN A 23 -0.44 -25.75 31.17
C GLN A 23 0.20 -25.28 29.85
N ALA A 24 0.03 -26.03 28.77
CA ALA A 24 0.45 -25.63 27.42
C ALA A 24 -0.29 -24.38 26.93
N GLU A 25 -1.57 -24.24 27.25
CA GLU A 25 -2.37 -23.04 26.94
C GLU A 25 -1.91 -21.84 27.77
N ARG A 26 -1.57 -22.02 29.06
CA ARG A 26 -0.99 -20.98 29.93
C ARG A 26 0.42 -20.56 29.53
N ASP A 27 1.25 -21.49 29.09
CA ASP A 27 2.60 -21.21 28.62
C ASP A 27 2.57 -20.55 27.24
N ALA A 28 1.65 -20.95 26.35
CA ALA A 28 1.39 -20.24 25.10
C ALA A 28 0.85 -18.82 25.34
N GLN A 29 0.01 -18.63 26.37
CA GLN A 29 -0.52 -17.33 26.77
C GLN A 29 0.58 -16.41 27.35
N ARG A 30 1.47 -16.92 28.22
CA ARG A 30 2.63 -16.15 28.71
C ARG A 30 3.60 -15.77 27.60
N VAL A 31 3.82 -16.66 26.64
CA VAL A 31 4.63 -16.36 25.46
C VAL A 31 3.96 -15.30 24.59
N ALA A 32 2.63 -15.32 24.44
CA ALA A 32 1.89 -14.28 23.73
C ALA A 32 1.98 -12.91 24.44
N ASP A 33 1.90 -12.86 25.78
CA ASP A 33 2.03 -11.64 26.56
C ASP A 33 3.47 -11.03 26.48
N ASP A 34 4.50 -11.87 26.46
CA ASP A 34 5.92 -11.44 26.30
C ASP A 34 6.25 -11.00 24.86
N VAL A 35 5.52 -11.54 23.87
CA VAL A 35 5.60 -11.16 22.46
C VAL A 35 5.00 -9.79 22.22
N VAL A 36 3.92 -9.43 22.91
CA VAL A 36 3.27 -8.13 22.78
C VAL A 36 4.14 -7.02 23.37
N ALA A 37 4.78 -7.28 24.51
CA ALA A 37 5.81 -6.40 25.06
C ALA A 37 7.02 -6.26 24.11
N ARG A 38 7.44 -7.31 23.41
CA ARG A 38 8.49 -7.22 22.36
C ARG A 38 8.02 -6.53 21.09
N VAL A 39 6.76 -6.72 20.69
CA VAL A 39 6.17 -6.10 19.51
C VAL A 39 6.02 -4.61 19.75
N LEU A 40 5.64 -4.15 20.95
CA LEU A 40 5.60 -2.72 21.29
C LEU A 40 7.00 -2.14 21.54
N ALA A 41 7.88 -2.84 22.27
CA ALA A 41 9.26 -2.40 22.53
C ALA A 41 10.13 -2.38 21.26
N ARG A 42 9.72 -3.10 20.20
CA ARG A 42 10.37 -3.08 18.87
C ARG A 42 9.48 -2.51 17.76
N ALA A 43 8.22 -2.15 17.98
CA ALA A 43 7.41 -1.41 16.99
C ALA A 43 8.02 -0.03 16.78
N GLY A 44 8.53 0.59 17.86
CA GLY A 44 9.44 1.74 17.80
C GLY A 44 10.80 1.47 17.14
N THR A 45 11.07 0.23 16.72
CA THR A 45 12.22 -0.12 15.86
C THR A 45 11.81 -0.60 14.46
N ALA A 46 10.53 -0.90 14.21
CA ALA A 46 10.01 -1.31 12.89
C ALA A 46 9.55 -0.09 12.08
N VAL A 47 9.04 0.95 12.75
CA VAL A 47 9.39 2.33 12.40
C VAL A 47 10.73 2.54 13.07
N HIS A 48 11.84 2.40 12.33
CA HIS A 48 13.15 2.63 12.93
C HIS A 48 13.12 3.97 13.68
N GLU A 49 13.63 3.95 14.91
CA GLU A 49 13.86 5.07 15.83
C GLU A 49 14.84 6.13 15.26
N GLY A 50 14.89 6.30 13.94
CA GLY A 50 15.39 7.49 13.30
C GLY A 50 14.23 8.48 13.18
N ALA A 51 14.30 9.57 13.94
CA ALA A 51 13.71 10.83 13.48
C ALA A 51 14.03 10.99 11.99
N THR A 52 13.10 11.48 11.17
CA THR A 52 13.34 11.71 9.73
C THR A 52 14.69 12.41 9.55
N VAL A 53 15.74 11.67 9.17
CA VAL A 53 17.08 12.23 9.08
C VAL A 53 17.17 12.89 7.71
N HIS A 54 17.16 14.21 7.74
CA HIS A 54 17.23 15.03 6.54
C HIS A 54 18.54 14.80 5.81
N THR A 55 18.46 14.42 4.54
CA THR A 55 19.62 14.39 3.65
C THR A 55 19.66 15.68 2.82
N ALA A 56 20.84 16.04 2.30
CA ALA A 56 21.01 17.22 1.43
C ALA A 56 20.17 17.19 0.14
N HIS A 57 19.48 16.06 -0.13
CA HIS A 57 18.64 15.84 -1.29
C HIS A 57 17.14 15.90 -0.96
N ASP A 58 16.72 16.11 0.29
CA ASP A 58 15.31 16.33 0.63
C ASP A 58 14.95 17.79 0.32
N GLY A 59 13.93 18.03 -0.50
CA GLY A 59 13.59 19.37 -1.00
C GLY A 59 12.98 20.30 0.06
N GLU A 60 12.56 21.50 -0.34
CA GLU A 60 11.93 22.48 0.56
C GLU A 60 10.67 21.89 1.25
N GLN A 61 10.67 21.87 2.59
CA GLN A 61 9.78 21.06 3.44
C GLN A 61 8.41 21.71 3.74
N LEU A 62 7.91 22.59 2.87
CA LEU A 62 6.67 23.34 3.09
C LEU A 62 5.45 22.40 3.33
N ASP A 63 5.43 21.24 2.67
CA ASP A 63 4.38 20.22 2.82
C ASP A 63 4.37 19.56 4.22
N LEU A 64 5.53 19.37 4.85
CA LEU A 64 5.65 18.73 6.18
C LEU A 64 5.28 19.71 7.30
N GLU A 65 5.66 20.97 7.16
CA GLU A 65 5.26 22.04 8.08
C GLU A 65 3.75 22.26 8.05
N GLU A 66 3.11 22.25 6.87
CA GLU A 66 1.66 22.35 6.75
C GLU A 66 0.94 21.16 7.42
N ARG A 67 1.44 19.93 7.21
CA ARG A 67 0.91 18.70 7.85
C ARG A 67 1.11 18.64 9.36
N THR A 68 2.28 19.05 9.86
CA THR A 68 2.55 19.11 11.31
C THR A 68 1.81 20.24 11.99
N SER A 69 1.54 21.35 11.28
CA SER A 69 0.70 22.44 11.78
C SER A 69 -0.75 21.99 12.01
N LEU A 70 -1.29 21.16 11.12
CA LEU A 70 -2.63 20.56 11.28
C LEU A 70 -2.69 19.54 12.43
N ARG A 71 -1.60 18.84 12.72
CA ARG A 71 -1.49 17.94 13.90
C ARG A 71 -1.46 18.71 15.23
N ARG A 72 -1.03 19.98 15.24
CA ARG A 72 -0.80 20.76 16.49
C ARG A 72 -1.98 21.62 16.93
N VAL A 73 -3.04 21.80 16.12
CA VAL A 73 -4.24 22.53 16.55
C VAL A 73 -5.16 21.59 17.34
N ALA A 74 -4.73 21.28 18.56
CA ALA A 74 -5.62 20.78 19.59
C ALA A 74 -6.55 21.92 20.05
N ASN A 75 -7.84 21.62 20.15
CA ASN A 75 -8.91 22.47 20.69
C ASN A 75 -9.43 23.56 19.77
N LEU A 76 -10.42 23.24 18.94
CA LEU A 76 -11.55 24.12 18.66
C LEU A 76 -12.79 23.26 18.40
N SER A 77 -13.45 22.91 19.51
CA SER A 77 -14.83 22.43 19.52
C SER A 77 -15.74 23.63 19.31
N THR A 78 -16.35 23.70 18.13
CA THR A 78 -17.62 24.36 17.80
C THR A 78 -17.85 23.96 16.34
N GLU A 79 -18.85 23.18 15.98
CA GLU A 79 -20.20 23.68 15.72
C GLU A 79 -21.24 22.55 15.78
N LEU A 80 -22.30 22.79 16.52
CA LEU A 80 -23.59 22.10 16.41
C LEU A 80 -24.32 22.66 15.18
N GLN A 81 -24.50 21.87 14.14
CA GLN A 81 -25.56 22.05 13.15
C GLN A 81 -26.14 20.69 12.76
N ASP A 82 -27.46 20.63 12.66
CA ASP A 82 -28.25 19.45 12.29
C ASP A 82 -27.83 18.89 10.92
N VAL A 83 -27.18 17.71 10.90
CA VAL A 83 -26.75 17.05 9.67
C VAL A 83 -27.21 15.59 9.66
N THR A 84 -27.88 15.21 8.58
CA THR A 84 -28.42 13.87 8.34
C THR A 84 -27.34 12.77 8.42
N GLU A 85 -27.59 11.73 9.21
CA GLU A 85 -26.70 10.64 9.64
C GLU A 85 -26.13 9.72 8.54
N VAL A 86 -25.40 10.26 7.58
CA VAL A 86 -24.37 9.53 6.83
C VAL A 86 -23.22 10.50 6.56
N GLU A 87 -22.70 11.15 7.60
CA GLU A 87 -21.35 11.71 7.49
C GLU A 87 -20.33 10.63 7.77
N TYR A 88 -19.45 10.49 6.79
CA TYR A 88 -18.15 9.86 6.87
C TYR A 88 -17.38 10.46 8.04
N ARG A 89 -17.57 9.90 9.24
CA ARG A 89 -16.65 10.18 10.34
C ARG A 89 -15.30 9.64 9.90
N GLN A 90 -14.39 10.55 9.56
CA GLN A 90 -12.96 10.25 9.53
C GLN A 90 -12.65 9.41 10.76
N LEU A 91 -12.11 8.23 10.55
CA LEU A 91 -11.58 7.37 11.60
C LEU A 91 -10.38 8.11 12.19
N ARG A 92 -10.63 9.04 13.11
CA ARG A 92 -9.63 9.57 14.03
C ARG A 92 -9.43 8.49 15.08
N LEU A 93 -8.66 7.49 14.70
CA LEU A 93 -8.13 6.50 15.62
C LEU A 93 -7.12 7.24 16.48
N GLU A 94 -7.39 7.40 17.77
CA GLU A 94 -6.45 8.04 18.66
C GLU A 94 -5.70 6.98 19.45
N ARG A 95 -6.40 5.97 20.00
CA ARG A 95 -5.79 4.96 20.89
C ARG A 95 -6.30 3.56 20.59
N VAL A 96 -5.44 2.71 20.03
CA VAL A 96 -5.83 1.41 19.47
C VAL A 96 -5.20 0.21 20.16
N VAL A 97 -5.95 -0.90 20.19
CA VAL A 97 -5.43 -2.24 20.50
C VAL A 97 -5.49 -3.10 19.25
N LEU A 98 -4.40 -3.80 18.94
CA LEU A 98 -4.29 -4.65 17.77
C LEU A 98 -4.66 -6.09 18.12
N VAL A 99 -5.28 -6.80 17.18
CA VAL A 99 -5.69 -8.18 17.35
C VAL A 99 -5.33 -8.96 16.10
N GLY A 100 -4.60 -10.06 16.25
CA GLY A 100 -4.30 -10.98 15.15
C GLY A 100 -4.68 -12.42 15.44
N LEU A 101 -5.03 -13.15 14.38
CA LEU A 101 -5.20 -14.59 14.39
C LEU A 101 -4.11 -15.25 13.57
N TRP A 102 -3.62 -16.39 14.04
CA TRP A 102 -2.73 -17.22 13.23
C TRP A 102 -3.10 -18.69 13.31
N GLY A 103 -3.26 -19.29 12.14
CA GLY A 103 -3.71 -20.68 11.99
C GLY A 103 -2.65 -21.56 11.36
N SER A 104 -2.43 -21.39 10.06
CA SER A 104 -1.38 -22.05 9.28
C SER A 104 -0.21 -21.08 9.11
N GLY A 105 0.93 -21.41 9.72
CA GLY A 105 2.15 -20.59 9.66
C GLY A 105 2.97 -20.70 10.94
N THR A 106 4.06 -19.96 10.98
CA THR A 106 4.87 -19.80 12.20
C THR A 106 4.32 -18.65 13.03
N GLN A 107 4.55 -18.71 14.34
CA GLN A 107 4.24 -17.60 15.25
C GLN A 107 4.96 -16.31 14.82
N GLU A 108 6.20 -16.43 14.34
CA GLU A 108 7.01 -15.32 13.83
C GLU A 108 6.32 -14.60 12.65
N SER A 109 5.70 -15.32 11.72
CA SER A 109 4.95 -14.71 10.61
C SER A 109 3.73 -13.91 11.10
N ALA A 110 3.05 -14.41 12.13
CA ALA A 110 1.94 -13.70 12.76
C ALA A 110 2.40 -12.41 13.46
N GLU A 111 3.55 -12.47 14.14
CA GLU A 111 4.17 -11.30 14.77
C GLU A 111 4.62 -10.26 13.74
N ILE A 112 5.14 -10.69 12.59
CA ILE A 112 5.47 -9.80 11.47
C ILE A 112 4.19 -9.11 10.95
N SER A 113 3.10 -9.85 10.77
CA SER A 113 1.82 -9.30 10.32
C SER A 113 1.23 -8.30 11.32
N LEU A 114 1.32 -8.58 12.62
CA LEU A 114 0.87 -7.65 13.67
C LEU A 114 1.73 -6.39 13.72
N ARG A 115 3.04 -6.50 13.52
CA ARG A 115 3.96 -5.35 13.38
C ARG A 115 3.63 -4.49 12.16
N GLU A 116 3.31 -5.12 11.03
CA GLU A 116 2.82 -4.41 9.83
C GLU A 116 1.50 -3.69 10.13
N LEU A 117 0.56 -4.34 10.83
CA LEU A 117 -0.70 -3.72 11.24
C LEU A 117 -0.48 -2.52 12.18
N ALA A 118 0.50 -2.61 13.09
CA ALA A 118 0.88 -1.49 13.96
C ALA A 118 1.37 -0.30 13.12
N ALA A 119 2.30 -0.53 12.19
CA ALA A 119 2.80 0.51 11.30
C ALA A 119 1.69 1.12 10.43
N LEU A 120 0.68 0.33 10.02
CA LEU A 120 -0.51 0.84 9.32
C LEU A 120 -1.34 1.74 10.23
N ALA A 121 -1.58 1.32 11.48
CA ALA A 121 -2.36 2.09 12.43
C ALA A 121 -1.68 3.42 12.77
N GLU A 122 -0.36 3.41 13.00
CA GLU A 122 0.45 4.61 13.23
C GLU A 122 0.45 5.55 12.03
N THR A 123 0.56 5.00 10.82
CA THR A 123 0.46 5.76 9.57
C THR A 123 -0.90 6.46 9.44
N ALA A 124 -1.98 5.81 9.87
CA ALA A 124 -3.32 6.40 9.90
C ALA A 124 -3.50 7.48 10.98
N GLY A 125 -2.51 7.67 11.87
CA GLY A 125 -2.51 8.63 12.96
C GLY A 125 -2.87 8.07 14.34
N SER A 126 -2.91 6.75 14.50
CA SER A 126 -3.28 6.08 15.75
C SER A 126 -2.09 5.88 16.68
N GLU A 127 -2.32 5.95 18.00
CA GLU A 127 -1.39 5.47 19.02
C GLU A 127 -1.69 3.99 19.33
N VAL A 128 -0.74 3.10 19.04
CA VAL A 128 -0.87 1.68 19.34
C VAL A 128 -0.51 1.44 20.81
N LEU A 129 -1.49 1.08 21.62
CA LEU A 129 -1.31 0.86 23.06
C LEU A 129 -0.97 -0.59 23.41
N ASP A 130 -1.58 -1.53 22.70
CA ASP A 130 -1.43 -2.95 23.00
C ASP A 130 -1.71 -3.85 21.79
N GLY A 131 -1.36 -5.14 21.90
CA GLY A 131 -1.57 -6.14 20.86
C GLY A 131 -1.99 -7.49 21.45
N LEU A 132 -2.76 -8.29 20.72
CA LEU A 132 -3.14 -9.64 21.14
C LEU A 132 -3.10 -10.60 19.95
N LEU A 133 -2.37 -11.71 20.10
CA LEU A 133 -2.38 -12.82 19.15
C LEU A 133 -3.12 -14.01 19.72
N GLN A 134 -3.94 -14.66 18.88
CA GLN A 134 -4.54 -15.94 19.20
C GLN A 134 -4.21 -16.98 18.14
N ARG A 135 -3.70 -18.12 18.59
CA ARG A 135 -3.50 -19.28 17.73
C ARG A 135 -4.85 -19.95 17.47
N ARG A 136 -5.31 -19.94 16.22
CA ARG A 136 -6.56 -20.57 15.79
C ARG A 136 -6.56 -20.83 14.29
N HIS A 137 -6.87 -22.06 13.89
CA HIS A 137 -6.90 -22.45 12.47
C HIS A 137 -8.01 -21.75 11.67
N THR A 138 -9.19 -21.59 12.26
CA THR A 138 -10.35 -20.97 11.62
C THR A 138 -10.92 -19.90 12.54
N PRO A 139 -11.16 -18.66 12.06
CA PRO A 139 -11.79 -17.62 12.86
C PRO A 139 -13.12 -18.09 13.46
N ASP A 140 -13.42 -17.59 14.67
CA ASP A 140 -14.71 -17.86 15.29
C ASP A 140 -15.85 -17.20 14.48
N PRO A 141 -16.91 -17.93 14.11
CA PRO A 141 -18.00 -17.36 13.31
C PRO A 141 -18.78 -16.27 14.07
N GLY A 142 -18.73 -16.30 15.41
CA GLY A 142 -19.37 -15.32 16.28
C GLY A 142 -18.55 -14.05 16.42
N THR A 143 -17.36 -14.12 17.02
CA THR A 143 -16.56 -12.95 17.44
C THR A 143 -15.23 -12.78 16.71
N TYR A 144 -14.94 -13.59 15.70
CA TYR A 144 -13.60 -13.75 15.07
C TYR A 144 -12.56 -14.37 16.02
N LEU A 145 -12.45 -13.84 17.24
CA LEU A 145 -11.74 -14.45 18.37
C LEU A 145 -12.59 -15.50 19.09
N GLY A 146 -11.95 -16.41 19.82
CA GLY A 146 -12.66 -17.25 20.79
C GLY A 146 -13.25 -16.43 21.94
N SER A 147 -14.37 -16.86 22.53
CA SER A 147 -15.09 -16.13 23.58
C SER A 147 -14.24 -15.74 24.78
N GLY A 148 -13.35 -16.64 25.24
CA GLY A 148 -12.40 -16.35 26.32
C GLY A 148 -11.43 -15.22 25.95
N LYS A 149 -10.87 -15.26 24.74
CA LYS A 149 -9.94 -14.25 24.24
C LYS A 149 -10.63 -12.91 23.95
N ALA A 150 -11.90 -12.93 23.53
CA ALA A 150 -12.69 -11.72 23.37
C ALA A 150 -12.96 -11.03 24.72
N ALA A 151 -13.21 -11.79 25.79
CA ALA A 151 -13.36 -11.25 27.13
C ALA A 151 -12.03 -10.69 27.69
N GLU A 152 -10.91 -11.39 27.41
CA GLU A 152 -9.57 -10.91 27.74
C GLU A 152 -9.25 -9.59 27.03
N LEU A 153 -9.54 -9.50 25.72
CA LEU A 153 -9.40 -8.27 24.93
C LEU A 153 -10.21 -7.12 25.54
N ALA A 154 -11.44 -7.37 25.99
CA ALA A 154 -12.24 -6.34 26.67
C ALA A 154 -11.57 -5.86 27.97
N GLY A 155 -10.93 -6.76 28.71
CA GLY A 155 -10.13 -6.43 29.89
C GLY A 155 -8.92 -5.55 29.55
N VAL A 156 -8.17 -5.91 28.51
CA VAL A 156 -7.02 -5.14 28.02
C VAL A 156 -7.45 -3.74 27.58
N VAL A 157 -8.47 -3.64 26.71
CA VAL A 157 -9.03 -2.36 26.24
C VAL A 157 -9.41 -1.45 27.41
N ALA A 158 -10.08 -1.99 28.44
CA ALA A 158 -10.47 -1.22 29.61
C ALA A 158 -9.26 -0.79 30.47
N ALA A 159 -8.25 -1.65 30.59
CA ALA A 159 -7.04 -1.38 31.38
C ALA A 159 -6.15 -0.31 30.74
N VAL A 160 -5.93 -0.39 29.43
CA VAL A 160 -5.11 0.58 28.69
C VAL A 160 -5.91 1.81 28.30
N GLY A 161 -7.24 1.73 28.27
CA GLY A 161 -8.14 2.83 27.93
C GLY A 161 -8.20 3.12 26.42
N ALA A 162 -8.12 2.09 25.58
CA ALA A 162 -8.22 2.24 24.13
C ALA A 162 -9.66 2.57 23.69
N ASP A 163 -9.79 3.28 22.57
CA ASP A 163 -11.08 3.68 21.98
C ASP A 163 -11.50 2.81 20.79
N THR A 164 -10.55 2.04 20.25
CA THR A 164 -10.74 1.24 19.03
C THR A 164 -9.90 -0.03 19.08
N VAL A 165 -10.45 -1.12 18.55
CA VAL A 165 -9.73 -2.37 18.27
C VAL A 165 -9.53 -2.50 16.76
N VAL A 166 -8.31 -2.79 16.34
CA VAL A 166 -7.96 -3.07 14.95
C VAL A 166 -7.64 -4.55 14.79
N VAL A 167 -8.34 -5.21 13.87
CA VAL A 167 -8.18 -6.65 13.62
C VAL A 167 -7.38 -6.92 12.35
N ASP A 168 -6.36 -7.77 12.46
CA ASP A 168 -5.48 -8.25 11.38
C ASP A 168 -6.17 -9.30 10.50
N GLY A 169 -7.22 -8.89 9.80
CA GLY A 169 -7.99 -9.72 8.89
C GLY A 169 -9.26 -9.02 8.42
N GLU A 170 -10.04 -9.66 7.54
CA GLU A 170 -11.36 -9.16 7.14
C GLU A 170 -12.44 -9.68 8.10
N LEU A 171 -13.25 -8.77 8.65
CA LEU A 171 -14.34 -9.13 9.53
C LEU A 171 -15.66 -9.24 8.77
N ALA A 172 -16.41 -10.32 9.03
CA ALA A 172 -17.80 -10.38 8.65
C ALA A 172 -18.62 -9.33 9.44
N PRO A 173 -19.72 -8.79 8.87
CA PRO A 173 -20.53 -7.79 9.55
C PRO A 173 -21.08 -8.26 10.91
N SER A 174 -21.35 -9.56 11.07
CA SER A 174 -21.78 -10.17 12.33
C SER A 174 -20.63 -10.24 13.34
N GLN A 175 -19.43 -10.64 12.90
CA GLN A 175 -18.24 -10.74 13.74
C GLN A 175 -17.86 -9.39 14.33
N ARG A 176 -17.84 -8.35 13.48
CA ARG A 176 -17.55 -6.98 13.92
C ARG A 176 -18.50 -6.54 15.04
N ARG A 177 -19.81 -6.74 14.88
CA ARG A 177 -20.81 -6.35 15.89
C ARG A 177 -20.69 -7.15 17.18
N ALA A 178 -20.54 -8.47 17.06
CA ALA A 178 -20.40 -9.33 18.22
C ALA A 178 -19.14 -8.93 19.02
N LEU A 179 -18.04 -8.60 18.33
CA LEU A 179 -16.83 -8.13 18.99
C LEU A 179 -17.03 -6.74 19.62
N GLU A 180 -17.64 -5.78 18.91
CA GLU A 180 -18.03 -4.46 19.45
C GLU A 180 -18.92 -4.60 20.71
N ASP A 181 -19.84 -5.56 20.73
CA ASP A 181 -20.71 -5.86 21.87
C ASP A 181 -19.93 -6.42 23.07
N VAL A 182 -18.81 -7.13 22.86
CA VAL A 182 -17.95 -7.61 23.94
C VAL A 182 -17.02 -6.50 24.44
N VAL A 183 -16.30 -5.83 23.53
CA VAL A 183 -15.24 -4.88 23.91
C VAL A 183 -15.76 -3.47 24.23
N LYS A 184 -17.00 -3.14 23.85
CA LYS A 184 -17.67 -1.84 24.08
C LYS A 184 -16.99 -0.63 23.42
N VAL A 185 -16.05 -0.87 22.52
CA VAL A 185 -15.33 0.12 21.72
C VAL A 185 -15.49 -0.19 20.24
N LYS A 186 -15.07 0.74 19.37
CA LYS A 186 -15.17 0.56 17.92
C LYS A 186 -14.29 -0.61 17.47
N VAL A 187 -14.75 -1.40 16.50
CA VAL A 187 -13.92 -2.44 15.87
C VAL A 187 -13.74 -2.13 14.40
N VAL A 188 -12.48 -2.08 13.97
CA VAL A 188 -12.04 -1.82 12.60
C VAL A 188 -11.24 -3.03 12.11
N ASP A 189 -11.43 -3.38 10.84
CA ASP A 189 -10.68 -4.46 10.21
C ASP A 189 -9.53 -3.90 9.36
N ARG A 190 -8.60 -4.77 8.95
CA ARG A 190 -7.40 -4.36 8.18
C ARG A 190 -7.78 -3.63 6.88
N THR A 191 -8.83 -4.07 6.22
CA THR A 191 -9.32 -3.47 4.97
C THR A 191 -9.77 -2.03 5.17
N ALA A 192 -10.57 -1.76 6.20
CA ALA A 192 -11.03 -0.41 6.52
C ALA A 192 -9.86 0.51 6.88
N LEU A 193 -8.89 0.03 7.66
CA LEU A 193 -7.69 0.79 8.01
C LEU A 193 -6.89 1.20 6.77
N ILE A 194 -6.65 0.26 5.84
CA ILE A 194 -5.93 0.55 4.59
C ILE A 194 -6.68 1.58 3.74
N LEU A 195 -8.00 1.44 3.60
CA LEU A 195 -8.83 2.40 2.85
C LEU A 195 -8.75 3.82 3.43
N ASP A 196 -8.69 3.95 4.76
CA ASP A 196 -8.56 5.25 5.41
C ASP A 196 -7.18 5.87 5.20
N ILE A 197 -6.10 5.08 5.27
CA ILE A 197 -4.76 5.57 4.94
C ILE A 197 -4.75 6.10 3.51
N PHE A 198 -5.32 5.37 2.56
CA PHE A 198 -5.40 5.85 1.18
C PHE A 198 -6.24 7.13 1.04
N ALA A 199 -7.33 7.26 1.80
CA ALA A 199 -8.14 8.48 1.78
C ALA A 199 -7.36 9.70 2.26
N GLN A 200 -6.46 9.52 3.24
CA GLN A 200 -5.57 10.58 3.72
C GLN A 200 -4.48 10.95 2.70
N HIS A 201 -4.03 9.98 1.90
CA HIS A 201 -2.94 10.17 0.94
C HIS A 201 -3.39 10.55 -0.49
N ALA A 202 -4.67 10.37 -0.83
CA ALA A 202 -5.21 10.73 -2.13
C ALA A 202 -5.23 12.25 -2.36
N LYS A 203 -4.33 12.76 -3.21
CA LYS A 203 -4.28 14.19 -3.57
C LYS A 203 -5.04 14.47 -4.86
N SER A 204 -4.87 13.63 -5.87
CA SER A 204 -5.47 13.82 -7.19
C SER A 204 -6.99 13.60 -7.18
N ARG A 205 -7.68 14.21 -8.16
CA ARG A 205 -9.12 14.00 -8.36
C ARG A 205 -9.46 12.55 -8.69
N GLU A 206 -8.55 11.86 -9.39
CA GLU A 206 -8.71 10.45 -9.75
C GLU A 206 -8.54 9.55 -8.52
N GLY A 207 -7.43 9.69 -7.79
CA GLY A 207 -7.15 8.91 -6.58
C GLY A 207 -8.25 9.09 -5.53
N LYS A 208 -8.74 10.32 -5.33
CA LYS A 208 -9.88 10.59 -4.44
C LYS A 208 -11.16 9.85 -4.86
N ALA A 209 -11.46 9.84 -6.17
CA ALA A 209 -12.64 9.15 -6.69
C ALA A 209 -12.53 7.62 -6.56
N GLN A 210 -11.34 7.06 -6.78
CA GLN A 210 -11.05 5.63 -6.63
C GLN A 210 -11.15 5.17 -5.18
N VAL A 211 -10.55 5.92 -4.25
CA VAL A 211 -10.64 5.61 -2.82
C VAL A 211 -12.08 5.68 -2.34
N GLU A 212 -12.82 6.73 -2.71
CA GLU A 212 -14.23 6.87 -2.33
C GLU A 212 -15.07 5.71 -2.89
N LEU A 213 -14.81 5.29 -4.13
CA LEU A 213 -15.48 4.13 -4.72
C LEU A 213 -15.19 2.85 -3.93
N ALA A 214 -13.93 2.59 -3.60
CA ALA A 214 -13.51 1.42 -2.82
C ALA A 214 -14.12 1.41 -1.41
N GLN A 215 -14.16 2.56 -0.74
CA GLN A 215 -14.84 2.72 0.56
C GLN A 215 -16.33 2.40 0.45
N LEU A 216 -17.02 2.90 -0.58
CA LEU A 216 -18.44 2.62 -0.79
C LEU A 216 -18.71 1.14 -1.11
N GLU A 217 -17.84 0.49 -1.87
CA GLU A 217 -17.92 -0.94 -2.18
C GLU A 217 -17.74 -1.80 -0.92
N TYR A 218 -16.80 -1.41 -0.05
CA TYR A 218 -16.58 -2.05 1.24
C TYR A 218 -17.78 -1.86 2.20
N LEU A 219 -18.34 -0.65 2.26
CA LEU A 219 -19.43 -0.27 3.17
C LEU A 219 -20.79 -0.84 2.76
N LEU A 220 -21.10 -0.90 1.46
CA LEU A 220 -22.42 -1.31 0.95
C LEU A 220 -22.92 -2.67 1.49
N PRO A 221 -22.12 -3.76 1.54
CA PRO A 221 -22.56 -5.01 2.16
C PRO A 221 -22.70 -4.92 3.69
N ARG A 222 -22.05 -3.95 4.35
CA ARG A 222 -21.95 -3.79 5.80
C ARG A 222 -23.03 -2.89 6.43
N LEU A 223 -23.79 -2.14 5.63
CA LEU A 223 -24.87 -1.23 6.08
C LEU A 223 -25.98 -1.89 6.90
N ARG A 224 -26.33 -3.15 6.63
CA ARG A 224 -27.58 -3.76 7.14
C ARG A 224 -27.71 -3.84 8.65
N GLY A 225 -26.62 -3.90 9.41
CA GLY A 225 -26.71 -3.88 10.88
C GLY A 225 -26.10 -2.67 11.53
N TRP A 226 -26.09 -1.54 10.82
CA TRP A 226 -26.17 -0.23 11.47
C TRP A 226 -27.62 0.09 11.88
N GLY A 227 -28.61 -0.37 11.10
CA GLY A 227 -30.03 -0.07 11.32
C GLY A 227 -30.66 -0.66 12.59
N GLU A 228 -30.12 -1.73 13.18
CA GLU A 228 -30.64 -2.29 14.44
C GLU A 228 -30.34 -1.42 15.65
N SER A 229 -29.23 -0.67 15.66
CA SER A 229 -28.93 0.32 16.72
C SER A 229 -29.90 1.52 16.65
N MET A 230 -30.21 1.95 15.42
CA MET A 230 -31.18 3.01 15.14
C MET A 230 -32.63 2.63 15.47
N SER A 231 -33.01 1.37 15.23
CA SER A 231 -34.34 0.83 15.55
C SER A 231 -34.63 0.87 17.06
N ARG A 232 -33.61 0.72 17.91
CA ARG A 232 -33.77 0.81 19.37
C ARG A 232 -34.05 2.23 19.86
N GLN A 233 -33.51 3.26 19.21
CA GLN A 233 -33.81 4.66 19.55
C GLN A 233 -35.11 5.18 18.93
N ALA A 234 -35.55 4.62 17.79
CA ALA A 234 -36.81 5.01 17.14
C ALA A 234 -38.06 4.25 17.63
N GLY A 235 -37.90 3.18 18.42
CA GLY A 235 -38.98 2.26 18.83
C GLY A 235 -39.38 2.31 20.31
N GLY A 236 -39.01 3.35 21.04
CA GLY A 236 -39.19 3.45 22.49
C GLY A 236 -40.51 4.08 22.96
N GLN A 237 -41.68 3.59 22.52
CA GLN A 237 -42.94 3.64 23.28
C GLN A 237 -44.09 3.01 22.47
N VAL A 238 -44.40 1.73 22.70
CA VAL A 238 -45.79 1.26 22.80
C VAL A 238 -45.80 0.07 23.78
N GLY A 239 -45.71 0.39 25.07
CA GLY A 239 -46.24 -0.49 26.11
C GLY A 239 -47.70 -0.12 26.33
N GLY A 240 -48.62 -1.02 25.99
CA GLY A 240 -50.04 -0.84 26.25
C GLY A 240 -50.92 -1.54 25.23
N ALA A 241 -51.69 -2.52 25.71
CA ALA A 241 -52.63 -3.36 24.98
C ALA A 241 -53.38 -2.68 23.82
N GLY A 242 -53.46 -3.37 22.68
CA GLY A 242 -54.56 -3.21 21.73
C GLY A 242 -54.49 -2.03 20.76
N ALA A 243 -53.48 -1.99 19.89
CA ALA A 243 -53.57 -1.27 18.62
C ALA A 243 -52.55 -1.84 17.62
N GLY A 244 -52.90 -2.96 16.98
CA GLY A 244 -52.23 -3.41 15.78
C GLY A 244 -52.54 -2.45 14.63
N MET A 245 -51.79 -1.34 14.51
CA MET A 245 -51.76 -0.52 13.30
C MET A 245 -50.54 0.40 13.33
N GLY A 246 -49.43 -0.11 12.79
CA GLY A 246 -48.20 0.65 12.56
C GLY A 246 -47.65 0.36 11.16
N SER A 247 -48.19 1.06 10.16
CA SER A 247 -47.58 1.35 8.85
C SER A 247 -47.17 0.16 7.95
N ARG A 248 -48.17 -0.52 7.38
CA ARG A 248 -48.02 -1.18 6.07
C ARG A 248 -48.32 -0.16 4.96
N GLY A 249 -47.34 0.65 4.62
CA GLY A 249 -47.26 1.37 3.34
C GLY A 249 -46.01 0.90 2.57
N PRO A 250 -45.93 1.06 1.24
CA PRO A 250 -44.74 0.75 0.45
C PRO A 250 -43.65 1.83 0.65
N GLY A 251 -43.39 2.19 1.92
CA GLY A 251 -42.32 3.09 2.30
C GLY A 251 -40.99 2.34 2.23
N GLU A 252 -40.16 2.71 1.27
CA GLU A 252 -38.78 2.26 1.19
C GLU A 252 -38.11 2.43 2.56
N THR A 253 -37.59 1.34 3.14
CA THR A 253 -36.91 1.41 4.44
C THR A 253 -35.74 2.40 4.36
N LYS A 254 -35.41 3.11 5.44
CA LYS A 254 -34.25 4.05 5.49
C LYS A 254 -32.98 3.37 4.95
N ILE A 255 -32.78 2.10 5.30
CA ILE A 255 -31.68 1.26 4.82
C ILE A 255 -31.70 1.10 3.29
N GLU A 256 -32.86 0.83 2.69
CA GLU A 256 -32.94 0.64 1.24
C GLU A 256 -32.72 1.97 0.49
N LEU A 257 -33.22 3.08 1.05
CA LEU A 257 -32.99 4.42 0.52
C LEU A 257 -31.50 4.79 0.58
N ASP A 258 -30.80 4.47 1.68
CA ASP A 258 -29.36 4.68 1.82
C ASP A 258 -28.55 3.79 0.86
N ARG A 259 -28.95 2.52 0.68
CA ARG A 259 -28.34 1.64 -0.32
C ARG A 259 -28.52 2.17 -1.74
N ARG A 260 -29.69 2.71 -2.07
CA ARG A 260 -29.94 3.33 -3.38
C ARG A 260 -29.05 4.55 -3.58
N ARG A 261 -28.91 5.41 -2.56
CA ARG A 261 -28.00 6.58 -2.60
C ARG A 261 -26.56 6.16 -2.83
N ILE A 262 -26.06 5.16 -2.11
CA ILE A 262 -24.70 4.65 -2.26
C ILE A 262 -24.49 4.08 -3.66
N ARG A 263 -25.41 3.25 -4.17
CA ARG A 263 -25.32 2.73 -5.54
C ARG A 263 -25.30 3.84 -6.59
N ASN A 264 -26.12 4.88 -6.42
CA ASN A 264 -26.14 6.04 -7.32
C ASN A 264 -24.81 6.81 -7.27
N ARG A 265 -24.22 6.99 -6.08
CA ARG A 265 -22.91 7.61 -5.91
C ARG A 265 -21.80 6.79 -6.56
N MET A 266 -21.77 5.48 -6.33
CA MET A 266 -20.84 4.56 -6.99
C MET A 266 -20.96 4.62 -8.52
N ALA A 267 -22.18 4.64 -9.06
CA ALA A 267 -22.41 4.77 -10.50
C ALA A 267 -21.97 6.13 -11.07
N LYS A 268 -21.99 7.19 -10.25
CA LYS A 268 -21.41 8.49 -10.63
C LYS A 268 -19.88 8.43 -10.62
N LEU A 269 -19.27 7.92 -9.55
CA LEU A 269 -17.81 7.80 -9.42
C LEU A 269 -17.21 6.93 -10.54
N ARG A 270 -17.80 5.78 -10.85
CA ARG A 270 -17.35 4.93 -11.98
C ARG A 270 -17.36 5.67 -13.32
N ARG A 271 -18.38 6.50 -13.58
CA ARG A 271 -18.44 7.34 -14.79
C ARG A 271 -17.38 8.43 -14.79
N GLU A 272 -17.12 9.05 -13.64
CA GLU A 272 -16.08 10.06 -13.50
C GLU A 272 -14.68 9.48 -13.72
N ILE A 273 -14.40 8.30 -13.16
CA ILE A 273 -13.15 7.56 -13.36
C ILE A 273 -12.98 7.17 -14.83
N ALA A 274 -14.03 6.62 -15.46
CA ALA A 274 -14.00 6.27 -16.89
C ALA A 274 -13.80 7.50 -17.80
N ALA A 275 -14.32 8.68 -17.42
CA ALA A 275 -14.12 9.91 -18.17
C ALA A 275 -12.68 10.48 -18.05
N MET A 276 -11.87 10.00 -17.11
CA MET A 276 -10.46 10.38 -16.98
C MET A 276 -9.54 9.55 -17.89
N GLU A 277 -10.01 8.39 -18.35
CA GLU A 277 -9.24 7.45 -19.19
C GLU A 277 -8.68 8.08 -20.49
N PRO A 278 -9.44 8.87 -21.28
CA PRO A 278 -8.91 9.45 -22.51
C PRO A 278 -7.73 10.40 -22.29
N ALA A 279 -7.74 11.14 -21.17
CA ALA A 279 -6.64 12.04 -20.82
C ALA A 279 -5.36 11.25 -20.47
N ARG A 280 -5.49 10.10 -19.80
CA ARG A 280 -4.37 9.18 -19.55
C ARG A 280 -3.83 8.62 -20.87
N GLN A 281 -4.70 8.10 -21.73
CA GLN A 281 -4.31 7.57 -23.04
C GLN A 281 -3.62 8.62 -23.91
N THR A 282 -4.05 9.89 -23.85
CA THR A 282 -3.40 10.98 -24.59
C THR A 282 -1.98 11.26 -24.07
N LYS A 283 -1.80 11.30 -22.73
CA LYS A 283 -0.46 11.41 -22.13
C LYS A 283 0.42 10.22 -22.51
N ARG A 284 -0.12 8.99 -22.45
CA ARG A 284 0.56 7.75 -22.85
C ARG A 284 0.95 7.76 -24.33
N ALA A 285 0.03 8.13 -25.22
CA ALA A 285 0.26 8.21 -26.66
C ALA A 285 1.33 9.27 -27.01
N SER A 286 1.35 10.40 -26.31
CA SER A 286 2.41 11.42 -26.47
C SER A 286 3.79 10.86 -26.11
N ARG A 287 3.90 10.11 -25.00
CA ARG A 287 5.17 9.46 -24.60
C ARG A 287 5.63 8.43 -25.62
N LYS A 288 4.72 7.55 -26.05
CA LYS A 288 5.01 6.51 -27.05
C LYS A 288 5.41 7.13 -28.40
N LYS A 289 4.77 8.23 -28.78
CA LYS A 289 5.11 9.00 -29.98
C LYS A 289 6.52 9.61 -29.90
N ASN A 290 6.92 10.07 -28.71
CA ASN A 290 8.23 10.66 -28.48
C ASN A 290 9.30 9.62 -28.10
N ALA A 291 8.96 8.32 -28.11
CA ALA A 291 9.87 7.21 -27.78
C ALA A 291 10.65 7.38 -26.47
N ILE A 292 10.08 8.08 -25.48
CA ILE A 292 10.72 8.29 -24.17
C ILE A 292 10.47 7.03 -23.33
N PRO A 293 11.53 6.30 -22.90
CA PRO A 293 11.34 5.10 -22.11
C PRO A 293 10.73 5.37 -20.73
N SER A 294 9.97 4.41 -20.21
CA SER A 294 9.33 4.47 -18.90
C SER A 294 9.84 3.37 -17.97
N VAL A 295 10.14 3.77 -16.73
CA VAL A 295 10.58 2.89 -15.65
C VAL A 295 9.60 3.02 -14.50
N ALA A 296 8.95 1.93 -14.11
CA ALA A 296 8.06 1.89 -12.95
C ALA A 296 8.80 1.37 -11.71
N ILE A 297 8.67 2.05 -10.58
CA ILE A 297 9.23 1.61 -9.29
C ILE A 297 8.11 0.96 -8.49
N ALA A 298 8.22 -0.35 -8.26
CA ALA A 298 7.27 -1.17 -7.53
C ALA A 298 7.94 -1.82 -6.31
N GLY A 299 7.13 -2.31 -5.37
CA GLY A 299 7.66 -2.91 -4.13
C GLY A 299 6.80 -2.66 -2.91
N TYR A 300 7.13 -3.34 -1.82
CA TYR A 300 6.41 -3.19 -0.55
C TYR A 300 6.43 -1.76 -0.02
N THR A 301 5.41 -1.39 0.76
CA THR A 301 5.43 -0.16 1.55
C THR A 301 6.64 -0.15 2.48
N ASN A 302 7.30 1.00 2.63
CA ASN A 302 8.56 1.15 3.37
C ASN A 302 9.78 0.39 2.80
N ALA A 303 9.70 -0.18 1.59
CA ALA A 303 10.90 -0.71 0.91
C ALA A 303 11.91 0.37 0.46
N GLY A 304 11.53 1.65 0.56
CA GLY A 304 12.35 2.80 0.15
C GLY A 304 12.22 3.18 -1.32
N LYS A 305 11.06 2.90 -1.96
CA LYS A 305 10.75 3.28 -3.36
C LYS A 305 10.92 4.79 -3.61
N SER A 306 10.25 5.61 -2.80
CA SER A 306 10.30 7.08 -2.95
C SER A 306 11.68 7.65 -2.62
N SER A 307 12.38 7.06 -1.64
CA SER A 307 13.79 7.42 -1.35
C SER A 307 14.71 7.11 -2.53
N LEU A 308 14.51 5.96 -3.18
CA LEU A 308 15.27 5.58 -4.36
C LEU A 308 14.93 6.47 -5.56
N LEU A 309 13.65 6.81 -5.76
CA LEU A 309 13.21 7.77 -6.79
C LEU A 309 13.96 9.09 -6.66
N ASN A 310 14.00 9.67 -5.46
CA ASN A 310 14.66 10.96 -5.21
C ASN A 310 16.13 10.91 -5.54
N ARG A 311 16.80 9.85 -5.09
CA ARG A 311 18.22 9.68 -5.35
C ARG A 311 18.52 9.46 -6.82
N LEU A 312 17.65 8.73 -7.54
CA LEU A 312 17.79 8.54 -8.99
C LEU A 312 17.48 9.79 -9.81
N THR A 313 16.81 10.79 -9.23
CA THR A 313 16.33 11.98 -9.96
C THR A 313 16.97 13.28 -9.49
N ASP A 314 17.91 13.23 -8.52
CA ASP A 314 18.51 14.40 -7.84
C ASP A 314 17.48 15.45 -7.36
N ALA A 315 16.23 15.02 -7.16
CA ALA A 315 15.10 15.90 -6.94
C ALA A 315 14.46 15.58 -5.58
N GLY A 316 14.44 16.59 -4.73
CA GLY A 316 13.97 16.48 -3.36
C GLY A 316 12.46 16.37 -3.22
N VAL A 317 11.90 15.19 -3.46
CA VAL A 317 10.59 14.83 -2.93
C VAL A 317 10.76 14.51 -1.44
N LEU A 318 9.85 15.01 -0.63
CA LEU A 318 9.84 14.72 0.79
C LEU A 318 9.60 13.21 1.03
N VAL A 319 10.54 12.50 1.64
CA VAL A 319 10.36 11.11 2.08
C VAL A 319 9.90 11.12 3.52
N GLU A 320 8.66 10.69 3.76
CA GLU A 320 8.18 10.37 5.11
C GLU A 320 8.26 8.85 5.32
N ASN A 321 8.64 8.42 6.53
CA ASN A 321 8.55 7.03 6.96
C ASN A 321 7.08 6.68 7.26
N ALA A 322 6.25 6.67 6.22
CA ALA A 322 4.81 6.40 6.28
C ALA A 322 4.43 5.34 5.23
N LEU A 323 3.55 4.41 5.60
CA LEU A 323 3.02 3.43 4.64
C LEU A 323 2.09 4.14 3.65
N PHE A 324 2.08 3.69 2.39
CA PHE A 324 1.28 4.30 1.32
C PHE A 324 1.49 5.82 1.10
N ALA A 325 2.69 6.33 1.41
CA ALA A 325 3.07 7.73 1.18
C ALA A 325 2.79 8.21 -0.26
N THR A 326 2.89 7.30 -1.24
CA THR A 326 2.59 7.55 -2.66
C THR A 326 1.35 6.76 -3.07
N LEU A 327 0.24 7.47 -3.36
CA LEU A 327 -0.97 6.89 -3.97
C LEU A 327 -1.10 7.27 -5.45
N ASP A 328 -0.89 8.55 -5.75
CA ASP A 328 -0.89 9.07 -7.11
C ASP A 328 0.51 8.88 -7.73
N PRO A 329 0.63 8.29 -8.93
CA PRO A 329 1.93 8.01 -9.51
C PRO A 329 2.71 9.31 -9.74
N THR A 330 3.89 9.42 -9.15
CA THR A 330 4.77 10.57 -9.33
C THR A 330 5.74 10.27 -10.45
N VAL A 331 5.55 10.95 -11.60
CA VAL A 331 6.42 10.80 -12.76
C VAL A 331 7.50 11.88 -12.74
N ARG A 332 8.76 11.46 -12.88
CA ARG A 332 9.94 12.32 -12.96
C ARG A 332 10.74 12.00 -14.21
N ARG A 333 11.41 13.00 -14.76
CA ARG A 333 12.41 12.81 -15.83
C ARG A 333 13.75 12.50 -15.17
N ALA A 334 14.48 11.55 -15.73
CA ALA A 334 15.87 11.24 -15.40
C ALA A 334 16.67 11.13 -16.69
N GLN A 335 18.00 11.19 -16.57
CA GLN A 335 18.92 11.09 -17.69
C GLN A 335 19.89 9.93 -17.44
N ALA A 336 20.01 9.04 -18.43
CA ALA A 336 20.98 7.96 -18.40
C ALA A 336 22.40 8.49 -18.67
N ALA A 337 23.42 7.72 -18.32
CA ALA A 337 24.83 8.10 -18.49
C ALA A 337 25.21 8.35 -19.97
N ASP A 338 24.47 7.77 -20.91
CA ASP A 338 24.60 7.97 -22.35
C ASP A 338 23.81 9.17 -22.90
N GLY A 339 23.20 9.97 -22.00
CA GLY A 339 22.46 11.19 -22.34
C GLY A 339 20.97 10.98 -22.63
N ARG A 340 20.49 9.73 -22.77
CA ARG A 340 19.07 9.44 -23.06
C ARG A 340 18.16 9.84 -21.90
N VAL A 341 17.05 10.49 -22.23
CA VAL A 341 16.01 10.83 -21.24
C VAL A 341 15.06 9.66 -21.05
N TYR A 342 14.77 9.32 -19.81
CA TYR A 342 13.71 8.38 -19.45
C TYR A 342 12.84 8.93 -18.32
N THR A 343 11.72 8.26 -18.06
CA THR A 343 10.81 8.62 -16.98
C THR A 343 10.83 7.57 -15.87
N LEU A 344 10.80 8.03 -14.62
CA LEU A 344 10.62 7.19 -13.44
C LEU A 344 9.25 7.49 -12.84
N ALA A 345 8.45 6.45 -12.63
CA ALA A 345 7.14 6.53 -11.99
C ALA A 345 7.18 5.77 -10.65
N ASP A 346 6.98 6.48 -9.53
CA ASP A 346 6.75 5.83 -8.23
C ASP A 346 5.31 5.33 -8.14
N THR A 347 5.12 4.04 -7.90
CA THR A 347 3.80 3.41 -7.81
C THR A 347 3.34 3.26 -6.36
N VAL A 348 2.06 2.89 -6.20
CA VAL A 348 1.51 2.55 -4.88
C VAL A 348 2.32 1.42 -4.25
N GLY A 349 2.64 1.55 -2.97
CA GLY A 349 3.31 0.48 -2.23
C GLY A 349 2.37 -0.69 -1.92
N PHE A 350 2.90 -1.91 -1.95
CA PHE A 350 2.15 -3.11 -1.61
C PHE A 350 2.23 -3.44 -0.12
N VAL A 351 1.18 -4.07 0.41
CA VAL A 351 1.14 -4.66 1.75
C VAL A 351 0.65 -6.10 1.66
N ARG A 352 0.82 -6.88 2.73
CA ARG A 352 0.23 -8.22 2.78
C ARG A 352 -1.29 -8.14 2.75
N ASN A 353 -1.91 -9.14 2.10
CA ASN A 353 -3.35 -9.33 2.04
C ASN A 353 -4.10 -8.08 1.56
N LEU A 354 -3.61 -7.43 0.50
CA LEU A 354 -4.33 -6.33 -0.15
C LEU A 354 -5.73 -6.82 -0.56
N PRO A 355 -6.80 -6.15 -0.11
CA PRO A 355 -8.17 -6.53 -0.46
C PRO A 355 -8.40 -6.47 -1.98
N HIS A 356 -9.10 -7.44 -2.55
CA HIS A 356 -9.36 -7.46 -4.00
C HIS A 356 -10.10 -6.20 -4.49
N GLN A 357 -11.00 -5.65 -3.67
CA GLN A 357 -11.72 -4.39 -3.95
C GLN A 357 -10.75 -3.22 -4.16
N LEU A 358 -9.63 -3.22 -3.42
CA LEU A 358 -8.59 -2.21 -3.53
C LEU A 358 -7.75 -2.41 -4.80
N VAL A 359 -7.40 -3.64 -5.15
CA VAL A 359 -6.70 -3.95 -6.41
C VAL A 359 -7.55 -3.52 -7.63
N GLU A 360 -8.87 -3.74 -7.58
CA GLU A 360 -9.78 -3.28 -8.63
C GLU A 360 -9.87 -1.74 -8.71
N ALA A 361 -10.00 -1.06 -7.57
CA ALA A 361 -10.09 0.40 -7.52
C ALA A 361 -8.80 1.11 -7.96
N PHE A 362 -7.64 0.48 -7.73
CA PHE A 362 -6.32 0.99 -8.10
C PHE A 362 -5.74 0.34 -9.35
N ARG A 363 -6.55 -0.41 -10.10
CA ARG A 363 -6.10 -1.03 -11.35
C ARG A 363 -5.45 -0.01 -12.29
N SER A 364 -6.03 1.18 -12.44
CA SER A 364 -5.46 2.17 -13.38
C SER A 364 -4.15 2.80 -12.89
N THR A 365 -3.87 2.80 -11.58
CA THR A 365 -2.56 3.24 -11.06
C THR A 365 -1.52 2.12 -11.15
N LEU A 366 -1.96 0.86 -11.08
CA LEU A 366 -1.12 -0.32 -11.27
C LEU A 366 -0.84 -0.64 -12.75
N GLU A 367 -1.71 -0.24 -13.68
CA GLU A 367 -1.49 -0.35 -15.13
C GLU A 367 -0.23 0.39 -15.60
N GLU A 368 0.25 1.40 -14.87
CA GLU A 368 1.52 2.07 -15.20
C GLU A 368 2.71 1.10 -15.13
N VAL A 369 2.61 0.01 -14.35
CA VAL A 369 3.62 -1.08 -14.34
C VAL A 369 3.58 -1.87 -15.65
N ALA A 370 2.39 -2.20 -16.15
CA ALA A 370 2.23 -2.96 -17.40
C ALA A 370 2.59 -2.14 -18.65
N ASP A 371 2.48 -0.81 -18.55
CA ASP A 371 2.87 0.14 -19.59
C ASP A 371 4.35 0.58 -19.49
N ALA A 372 5.11 0.05 -18.53
CA ALA A 372 6.53 0.38 -18.38
C ALA A 372 7.39 -0.41 -19.37
N ASP A 373 8.53 0.17 -19.78
CA ASP A 373 9.57 -0.55 -20.50
C ASP A 373 10.46 -1.37 -19.55
N LEU A 374 10.47 -1.01 -18.26
CA LEU A 374 11.26 -1.65 -17.21
C LEU A 374 10.60 -1.46 -15.84
N VAL A 375 10.61 -2.50 -15.01
CA VAL A 375 10.16 -2.44 -13.61
C VAL A 375 11.36 -2.56 -12.66
N LEU A 376 11.50 -1.60 -11.76
CA LEU A 376 12.37 -1.68 -10.59
C LEU A 376 11.57 -2.20 -9.41
N HIS A 377 11.75 -3.47 -9.08
CA HIS A 377 11.12 -4.08 -7.93
C HIS A 377 12.03 -3.89 -6.70
N VAL A 378 11.72 -2.87 -5.90
CA VAL A 378 12.46 -2.51 -4.70
C VAL A 378 12.02 -3.39 -3.53
N VAL A 379 13.00 -4.06 -2.92
CA VAL A 379 12.82 -4.99 -1.81
C VAL A 379 13.64 -4.52 -0.62
N ASP A 380 13.07 -4.53 0.57
CA ASP A 380 13.80 -4.24 1.81
C ASP A 380 14.65 -5.46 2.19
N ALA A 381 15.96 -5.41 1.96
CA ALA A 381 16.86 -6.52 2.25
C ALA A 381 17.11 -6.74 3.75
N SER A 382 16.80 -5.76 4.59
CA SER A 382 16.89 -5.85 6.05
C SER A 382 15.65 -6.48 6.70
N HIS A 383 14.57 -6.62 5.93
CA HIS A 383 13.33 -7.20 6.43
C HIS A 383 13.53 -8.68 6.83
N PRO A 384 12.85 -9.18 7.89
CA PRO A 384 12.96 -10.60 8.29
C PRO A 384 12.51 -11.61 7.23
N ASP A 385 11.62 -11.18 6.33
CA ASP A 385 11.07 -11.99 5.24
C ASP A 385 11.04 -11.20 3.92
N PRO A 386 12.19 -11.01 3.25
CA PRO A 386 12.31 -10.30 1.98
C PRO A 386 11.79 -11.14 0.81
N GLU A 387 12.00 -12.45 0.83
CA GLU A 387 11.47 -13.36 -0.19
C GLU A 387 9.93 -13.36 -0.22
N GLY A 388 9.27 -13.28 0.93
CA GLY A 388 7.82 -13.12 1.02
C GLY A 388 7.33 -11.80 0.44
N GLN A 389 8.10 -10.71 0.56
CA GLN A 389 7.77 -9.43 -0.09
C GLN A 389 7.81 -9.56 -1.61
N ILE A 390 8.87 -10.18 -2.15
CA ILE A 390 9.00 -10.41 -3.60
C ILE A 390 7.81 -11.22 -4.12
N ALA A 391 7.50 -12.33 -3.47
CA ALA A 391 6.42 -13.23 -3.87
C ALA A 391 5.05 -12.53 -3.88
N ALA A 392 4.78 -11.69 -2.88
CA ALA A 392 3.50 -10.99 -2.80
C ALA A 392 3.35 -9.88 -3.86
N VAL A 393 4.41 -9.16 -4.22
CA VAL A 393 4.34 -8.19 -5.33
C VAL A 393 4.14 -8.91 -6.67
N ARG A 394 4.89 -9.99 -6.92
CA ARG A 394 4.72 -10.82 -8.13
C ARG A 394 3.32 -11.44 -8.23
N HIS A 395 2.71 -11.79 -7.09
CA HIS A 395 1.32 -12.26 -7.07
C HIS A 395 0.35 -11.19 -7.57
N VAL A 396 0.52 -9.94 -7.15
CA VAL A 396 -0.33 -8.84 -7.64
C VAL A 396 -0.03 -8.53 -9.12
N PHE A 397 1.22 -8.61 -9.56
CA PHE A 397 1.56 -8.47 -10.98
C PHE A 397 0.89 -9.53 -11.85
N ALA A 398 0.74 -10.76 -11.36
CA ALA A 398 0.04 -11.82 -12.08
C ALA A 398 -1.45 -11.51 -12.33
N ASP A 399 -2.09 -10.69 -11.48
CA ASP A 399 -3.47 -10.25 -11.66
C ASP A 399 -3.61 -9.06 -12.63
N ILE A 400 -2.49 -8.43 -13.03
CA ILE A 400 -2.46 -7.28 -13.94
C ILE A 400 -2.04 -7.76 -15.33
N PRO A 401 -2.92 -7.66 -16.35
CA PRO A 401 -2.57 -8.05 -17.71
C PRO A 401 -1.36 -7.26 -18.24
N GLY A 402 -0.35 -7.98 -18.74
CA GLY A 402 0.87 -7.41 -19.32
C GLY A 402 1.97 -7.05 -18.31
N ALA A 403 1.69 -6.98 -17.00
CA ALA A 403 2.71 -6.62 -16.01
C ALA A 403 3.83 -7.66 -15.90
N MET A 404 3.52 -8.95 -16.08
CA MET A 404 4.50 -10.03 -16.04
C MET A 404 5.38 -10.12 -17.30
N ASP A 405 5.02 -9.41 -18.38
CA ASP A 405 5.77 -9.39 -19.64
C ASP A 405 6.86 -8.31 -19.65
N VAL A 406 6.81 -7.37 -18.69
CA VAL A 406 7.77 -6.28 -18.58
C VAL A 406 9.06 -6.77 -17.91
N PRO A 407 10.25 -6.41 -18.42
CA PRO A 407 11.52 -6.72 -17.76
C PRO A 407 11.54 -6.24 -16.31
N GLU A 408 11.95 -7.11 -15.39
CA GLU A 408 12.03 -6.85 -13.96
C GLU A 408 13.49 -6.83 -13.49
N ILE A 409 13.88 -5.78 -12.76
CA ILE A 409 15.12 -5.73 -11.99
C ILE A 409 14.76 -5.75 -10.51
N ILE A 410 15.23 -6.77 -9.79
CA ILE A 410 15.15 -6.80 -8.33
C ILE A 410 16.21 -5.85 -7.75
N VAL A 411 15.75 -4.87 -6.98
CA VAL A 411 16.60 -3.89 -6.29
C VAL A 411 16.55 -4.17 -4.80
N LEU A 412 17.63 -4.74 -4.26
CA LEU A 412 17.79 -5.05 -2.85
C LEU A 412 18.24 -3.78 -2.11
N ASN A 413 17.28 -3.04 -1.58
CA ASN A 413 17.50 -1.77 -0.89
C ASN A 413 17.76 -1.98 0.62
N LYS A 414 18.22 -0.91 1.31
CA LYS A 414 18.63 -0.90 2.72
C LYS A 414 19.80 -1.86 3.01
N ALA A 415 20.71 -1.99 2.05
CA ALA A 415 21.91 -2.82 2.20
C ALA A 415 22.80 -2.41 3.39
N ASP A 416 22.71 -1.15 3.82
CA ASP A 416 23.39 -0.62 5.01
C ASP A 416 22.89 -1.21 6.33
N LEU A 417 21.68 -1.77 6.34
CA LEU A 417 21.07 -2.41 7.51
C LEU A 417 20.98 -3.93 7.39
N ALA A 418 21.12 -4.47 6.18
CA ALA A 418 20.95 -5.89 5.91
C ALA A 418 22.18 -6.71 6.33
N GLU A 419 21.93 -7.92 6.86
CA GLU A 419 23.02 -8.85 7.18
C GLU A 419 23.69 -9.37 5.89
N PRO A 420 25.04 -9.48 5.85
CA PRO A 420 25.75 -9.95 4.65
C PRO A 420 25.29 -11.32 4.15
N GLU A 421 24.92 -12.22 5.07
CA GLU A 421 24.41 -13.55 4.74
C GLU A 421 23.04 -13.50 4.06
N ALA A 422 22.15 -12.60 4.51
CA ALA A 422 20.85 -12.39 3.90
C ALA A 422 20.98 -11.82 2.47
N LEU A 423 21.87 -10.84 2.28
CA LEU A 423 22.18 -10.30 0.95
C LEU A 423 22.74 -11.36 0.00
N ALA A 424 23.68 -12.18 0.47
CA ALA A 424 24.26 -13.25 -0.34
C ALA A 424 23.20 -14.29 -0.76
N ARG A 425 22.31 -14.67 0.18
CA ARG A 425 21.18 -15.56 -0.09
C ARG A 425 20.25 -14.99 -1.16
N LEU A 426 19.84 -13.73 -1.01
CA LEU A 426 18.94 -13.07 -1.97
C LEU A 426 19.56 -12.97 -3.37
N ARG A 427 20.83 -12.56 -3.47
CA ARG A 427 21.55 -12.51 -4.75
C ARG A 427 21.71 -13.87 -5.43
N SER A 428 21.81 -14.94 -4.65
CA SER A 428 21.89 -16.30 -5.21
C SER A 428 20.56 -16.77 -5.82
N ARG A 429 19.43 -16.28 -5.29
CA ARG A 429 18.08 -16.65 -5.73
C ARG A 429 17.57 -15.76 -6.86
N GLU A 430 17.75 -14.46 -6.71
CA GLU A 430 17.34 -13.45 -7.69
C GLU A 430 18.56 -13.05 -8.52
N HIS A 431 18.79 -13.80 -9.61
CA HIS A 431 19.91 -13.53 -10.52
C HIS A 431 19.76 -12.14 -11.16
N GLY A 432 20.84 -11.36 -11.15
CA GLY A 432 20.83 -10.00 -11.67
C GLY A 432 20.29 -8.95 -10.69
N ALA A 433 20.00 -9.33 -9.43
CA ALA A 433 19.61 -8.38 -8.41
C ALA A 433 20.73 -7.36 -8.12
N VAL A 434 20.34 -6.09 -8.02
CA VAL A 434 21.25 -4.98 -7.71
C VAL A 434 21.09 -4.62 -6.23
N VAL A 435 22.21 -4.60 -5.50
CA VAL A 435 22.23 -4.22 -4.09
C VAL A 435 22.46 -2.73 -3.98
N VAL A 436 21.59 -2.03 -3.25
CA VAL A 436 21.66 -0.58 -3.06
C VAL A 436 21.35 -0.19 -1.62
N SER A 437 21.78 1.01 -1.24
CA SER A 437 21.19 1.76 -0.14
C SER A 437 20.74 3.12 -0.65
N ALA A 438 19.43 3.34 -0.69
CA ALA A 438 18.88 4.66 -0.98
C ALA A 438 19.25 5.69 0.11
N HIS A 439 19.64 5.26 1.31
CA HIS A 439 20.05 6.15 2.38
C HIS A 439 21.52 6.58 2.24
N THR A 440 22.45 5.65 2.02
CA THR A 440 23.89 6.00 1.89
C THR A 440 24.28 6.38 0.46
N GLY A 441 23.53 5.92 -0.54
CA GLY A 441 23.85 6.04 -1.95
C GLY A 441 24.69 4.89 -2.52
N GLU A 442 25.09 3.94 -1.67
CA GLU A 442 25.85 2.77 -2.13
C GLU A 442 25.06 1.98 -3.20
N GLY A 443 25.76 1.58 -4.27
CA GLY A 443 25.19 0.76 -5.34
C GLY A 443 24.28 1.48 -6.33
N VAL A 444 23.97 2.77 -6.12
CA VAL A 444 23.03 3.50 -6.98
C VAL A 444 23.60 3.80 -8.36
N ASP A 445 24.90 4.10 -8.47
CA ASP A 445 25.56 4.26 -9.78
C ASP A 445 25.51 2.96 -10.59
N ALA A 446 25.71 1.83 -9.92
CA ALA A 446 25.59 0.50 -10.55
C ALA A 446 24.15 0.23 -11.00
N LEU A 447 23.16 0.62 -10.20
CA LEU A 447 21.74 0.53 -10.58
C LEU A 447 21.44 1.40 -11.81
N GLN A 448 21.92 2.64 -11.85
CA GLN A 448 21.73 3.54 -13.01
C GLN A 448 22.33 2.95 -14.28
N ALA A 449 23.51 2.33 -14.20
CA ALA A 449 24.13 1.65 -15.33
C ALA A 449 23.27 0.46 -15.83
N VAL A 450 22.78 -0.38 -14.92
CA VAL A 450 21.91 -1.52 -15.28
C VAL A 450 20.59 -1.04 -15.88
N ILE A 451 19.99 0.04 -15.34
CA ILE A 451 18.80 0.66 -15.91
C ILE A 451 19.09 1.10 -17.35
N ALA A 452 20.15 1.88 -17.57
CA ALA A 452 20.50 2.40 -18.89
C ALA A 452 20.70 1.27 -19.91
N ASP A 453 21.32 0.16 -19.51
CA ASP A 453 21.54 -0.99 -20.38
C ASP A 453 20.26 -1.74 -20.76
N GLN A 454 19.28 -1.82 -19.85
CA GLN A 454 18.01 -2.51 -20.11
C GLN A 454 16.97 -1.63 -20.80
N LEU A 455 17.11 -0.30 -20.76
CA LEU A 455 16.21 0.60 -21.46
C LEU A 455 16.26 0.38 -22.98
N PRO A 456 15.10 0.36 -23.66
CA PRO A 456 15.04 0.24 -25.12
C PRO A 456 15.98 1.23 -25.81
N ARG A 457 16.81 0.71 -26.73
CA ARG A 457 17.73 1.53 -27.52
C ARG A 457 17.12 1.90 -28.88
N PRO A 458 17.33 3.13 -29.37
CA PRO A 458 16.91 3.48 -30.73
C PRO A 458 17.62 2.60 -31.77
N GLY A 459 16.85 2.08 -32.74
CA GLY A 459 17.32 1.05 -33.66
C GLY A 459 17.95 1.55 -34.96
N VAL A 460 17.89 2.86 -35.25
CA VAL A 460 18.32 3.39 -36.55
C VAL A 460 19.54 4.29 -36.40
N THR A 461 20.65 3.86 -36.99
CA THR A 461 21.88 4.67 -37.05
C THR A 461 21.73 5.78 -38.08
N VAL A 462 22.13 6.99 -37.73
CA VAL A 462 22.17 8.17 -38.60
C VAL A 462 23.57 8.76 -38.62
N ASP A 463 23.98 9.24 -39.80
CA ASP A 463 25.18 10.03 -40.03
C ASP A 463 24.79 11.16 -40.99
N VAL A 464 24.47 12.32 -40.44
CA VAL A 464 23.82 13.42 -41.16
C VAL A 464 24.40 14.77 -40.75
N VAL A 465 24.40 15.73 -41.67
CA VAL A 465 24.70 17.14 -41.35
C VAL A 465 23.40 17.93 -41.35
N ILE A 466 22.97 18.39 -40.18
CA ILE A 466 21.74 19.15 -39.99
C ILE A 466 22.05 20.65 -40.07
N PRO A 467 21.43 21.40 -40.98
CA PRO A 467 21.68 22.83 -41.09
C PRO A 467 21.17 23.60 -39.86
N TYR A 468 21.78 24.74 -39.57
CA TYR A 468 21.54 25.51 -38.32
C TYR A 468 20.11 26.05 -38.17
N ASP A 469 19.37 26.16 -39.27
CA ASP A 469 17.95 26.53 -39.29
C ASP A 469 17.03 25.40 -38.77
N ARG A 470 17.54 24.17 -38.68
CA ARG A 470 16.87 22.99 -38.15
C ARG A 470 17.45 22.50 -36.82
N GLY A 471 17.83 23.45 -35.96
CA GLY A 471 18.25 23.16 -34.58
C GLY A 471 17.18 22.44 -33.73
N ASP A 472 15.91 22.51 -34.13
CA ASP A 472 14.81 21.72 -33.54
C ASP A 472 15.06 20.22 -33.62
N LEU A 473 15.63 19.74 -34.73
CA LEU A 473 15.94 18.32 -34.92
C LEU A 473 17.14 17.90 -34.08
N VAL A 474 18.17 18.74 -34.00
CA VAL A 474 19.35 18.50 -33.14
C VAL A 474 18.89 18.36 -31.68
N HIS A 475 18.08 19.29 -31.18
CA HIS A 475 17.51 19.22 -29.82
C HIS A 475 16.74 17.90 -29.59
N ARG A 476 15.93 17.46 -30.55
CA ARG A 476 15.21 16.18 -30.44
C ARG A 476 16.14 14.97 -30.38
N VAL A 477 17.26 14.99 -31.11
CA VAL A 477 18.29 13.94 -31.00
C VAL A 477 18.89 13.91 -29.59
N HIS A 478 19.12 15.06 -28.96
CA HIS A 478 19.55 15.09 -27.55
C HIS A 478 18.49 14.59 -26.57
N GLU A 479 17.20 14.76 -26.88
CA GLU A 479 16.12 14.30 -26.00
C GLU A 479 15.83 12.80 -26.12
N THR A 480 15.86 12.24 -27.33
CA THR A 480 15.34 10.89 -27.61
C THR A 480 16.33 9.96 -28.32
N GLY A 481 17.49 10.47 -28.72
CA GLY A 481 18.54 9.72 -29.41
C GLY A 481 19.75 9.39 -28.53
N GLU A 482 20.63 8.55 -29.06
CA GLU A 482 21.96 8.23 -28.53
C GLU A 482 22.98 8.89 -29.46
N ILE A 483 23.83 9.78 -28.95
CA ILE A 483 24.80 10.54 -29.77
C ILE A 483 26.19 9.90 -29.61
N ASP A 484 26.75 9.41 -30.71
CA ASP A 484 28.12 8.88 -30.75
C ASP A 484 29.14 9.99 -30.99
N ALA A 485 28.80 10.95 -31.87
CA ALA A 485 29.64 12.10 -32.18
C ALA A 485 28.82 13.30 -32.66
N GLU A 486 29.22 14.49 -32.23
CA GLU A 486 28.65 15.77 -32.65
C GLU A 486 29.78 16.74 -33.00
N GLU A 487 29.72 17.33 -34.20
CA GLU A 487 30.71 18.33 -34.66
C GLU A 487 30.00 19.49 -35.38
N HIS A 488 30.40 20.73 -35.07
CA HIS A 488 29.90 21.91 -35.77
C HIS A 488 30.73 22.17 -37.02
N THR A 489 30.11 22.07 -38.19
CA THR A 489 30.72 22.31 -39.49
C THR A 489 30.22 23.62 -40.10
N PRO A 490 30.88 24.18 -41.14
CA PRO A 490 30.41 25.39 -41.83
C PRO A 490 29.00 25.28 -42.44
N HIS A 491 28.50 24.05 -42.65
CA HIS A 491 27.23 23.77 -43.29
C HIS A 491 26.12 23.35 -42.31
N GLY A 492 26.44 23.18 -41.03
CA GLY A 492 25.51 22.70 -40.01
C GLY A 492 26.18 21.82 -38.94
N THR A 493 25.39 21.23 -38.08
CA THR A 493 25.84 20.27 -37.06
C THR A 493 25.87 18.87 -37.66
N ALA A 494 27.06 18.28 -37.77
CA ALA A 494 27.25 16.88 -38.10
C ALA A 494 26.93 16.01 -36.87
N LEU A 495 25.99 15.10 -37.03
CA LEU A 495 25.51 14.19 -35.99
C LEU A 495 25.68 12.75 -36.45
N ARG A 496 26.42 11.97 -35.66
CA ARG A 496 26.45 10.52 -35.74
C ARG A 496 25.86 9.94 -34.47
N GLY A 497 24.90 9.04 -34.62
CA GLY A 497 24.25 8.42 -33.47
C GLY A 497 23.12 7.49 -33.86
N ARG A 498 22.29 7.12 -32.89
CA ARG A 498 21.09 6.29 -33.08
C ARG A 498 19.84 7.05 -32.68
N VAL A 499 18.82 6.94 -33.51
CA VAL A 499 17.51 7.57 -33.30
C VAL A 499 16.40 6.58 -33.66
N ASP A 500 15.16 6.94 -33.34
CA ASP A 500 14.00 6.21 -33.79
C ASP A 500 13.78 6.39 -35.30
N ALA A 501 13.03 5.48 -35.92
CA ALA A 501 12.80 5.49 -37.36
C ALA A 501 12.06 6.75 -37.87
N GLY A 502 11.23 7.38 -37.03
CA GLY A 502 10.53 8.62 -37.37
C GLY A 502 11.50 9.78 -37.44
N LEU A 503 12.28 9.98 -36.38
CA LEU A 503 13.32 11.02 -36.33
C LEU A 503 14.41 10.79 -37.38
N ALA A 504 14.81 9.54 -37.66
CA ALA A 504 15.75 9.23 -38.75
C ALA A 504 15.26 9.74 -40.11
N SER A 505 13.98 9.54 -40.40
CA SER A 505 13.35 10.01 -41.66
C SER A 505 13.36 11.53 -41.75
N GLU A 506 13.01 12.22 -40.66
CA GLU A 506 13.03 13.68 -40.59
C GLU A 506 14.44 14.26 -40.72
N LEU A 507 15.42 13.66 -40.04
CA LEU A 507 16.84 14.03 -40.11
C LEU A 507 17.39 13.84 -41.52
N THR A 508 17.09 12.69 -42.15
CA THR A 508 17.55 12.40 -43.52
C THR A 508 16.93 13.37 -44.53
N ALA A 509 15.67 13.77 -44.35
CA ALA A 509 15.01 14.74 -45.22
C ALA A 509 15.55 16.16 -45.07
N ALA A 510 16.02 16.53 -43.87
CA ALA A 510 16.60 17.84 -43.57
C ALA A 510 18.12 17.90 -43.80
N ALA A 511 18.79 16.76 -43.96
CA ALA A 511 20.24 16.68 -44.06
C ALA A 511 20.79 17.41 -45.29
N VAL A 512 21.89 18.14 -45.10
CA VAL A 512 22.66 18.70 -46.20
C VAL A 512 23.43 17.57 -46.88
N GLN A 513 23.24 17.38 -48.18
CA GLN A 513 24.08 16.45 -48.95
C GLN A 513 25.52 16.99 -49.00
N VAL A 514 26.39 16.44 -48.16
CA VAL A 514 27.83 16.60 -48.31
C VAL A 514 28.24 15.79 -49.54
N ARG A 515 28.62 16.48 -50.62
CA ARG A 515 29.09 15.86 -51.87
C ARG A 515 30.57 15.54 -51.81
#